data_AF-A0A1V6H9I7-F1
#
_entry.id   AF-A0A1V6H9I7-F1
#
_cell.length_a   1.000
_cell.length_b   1.000
_cell.length_c   1.000
_cell.angle_alpha   90.00
_cell.angle_beta   90.00
_cell.angle_gamma   90.00
#
_symmetry.space_group_name_H-M   'P 1'
#
loop_
_entity.id
_entity.type
_entity.pdbx_description
1 polymer ?
#
loop_
_entity_poly.entity_id
_entity_poly.type
_entity_poly.pdbx_seq_one_letter_code
_entity_poly.pdbx_strand_id
1 'polypeptide(L)' 'MRRVADGDPELLRHAGRLGVVPEASLEVRERFGFDGSLRVRVGGRDRFLSAEVARHVFVDLLEARDG' A
#
# COMPACT_ATOMS: atom_id res chain seq x y z
N MET A 1 -0.31 -1.41 8.59
CA MET A 1 -1.50 -1.04 7.78
C MET A 1 -2.74 -1.42 8.55
N ARG A 2 -3.74 -0.54 8.70
CA ARG A 2 -4.86 -0.82 9.61
C ARG A 2 -6.13 -1.27 8.91
N ARG A 3 -6.40 -0.79 7.68
CA ARG A 3 -7.62 -1.14 6.94
C ARG A 3 -7.43 -0.97 5.42
N VAL A 4 -8.07 -1.84 4.65
CA VAL A 4 -8.42 -1.57 3.25
C VAL A 4 -9.89 -1.20 3.23
N ALA A 5 -10.29 -0.23 2.40
CA ALA A 5 -11.71 0.02 2.13
C ALA A 5 -12.39 -1.30 1.73
N ASP A 6 -13.38 -1.73 2.50
CA ASP A 6 -14.04 -3.04 2.42
C ASP A 6 -15.23 -3.05 1.45
N GLY A 7 -15.46 -1.94 0.75
CA GLY A 7 -16.59 -1.76 -0.17
C GLY A 7 -16.43 -2.43 -1.55
N ASP A 8 -15.21 -2.81 -1.95
CA ASP A 8 -14.94 -3.43 -3.25
C ASP A 8 -14.16 -4.76 -3.11
N PRO A 9 -14.83 -5.92 -3.30
CA PRO A 9 -14.19 -7.24 -3.23
C PRO A 9 -13.08 -7.47 -4.26
N GLU A 10 -13.14 -6.85 -5.44
CA GLU A 10 -12.12 -7.01 -6.46
C GLU A 10 -10.86 -6.24 -6.11
N LEU A 11 -11.03 -5.01 -5.61
CA LEU A 11 -9.95 -4.19 -5.06
C LEU A 11 -9.26 -4.91 -3.89
N LEU A 12 -10.04 -5.47 -2.96
CA LEU A 12 -9.51 -6.26 -1.83
C LEU A 12 -8.68 -7.45 -2.32
N ARG A 13 -9.17 -8.20 -3.32
CA ARG A 13 -8.42 -9.30 -3.93
C ARG A 13 -7.14 -8.82 -4.61
N HIS A 14 -7.19 -7.70 -5.31
CA HIS A 14 -6.02 -7.12 -5.96
C HIS A 14 -4.97 -6.69 -4.95
N ALA A 15 -5.37 -5.96 -3.91
CA ALA A 15 -4.50 -5.55 -2.80
C ALA A 15 -3.87 -6.77 -2.11
N GLY A 16 -4.66 -7.81 -1.83
CA GLY A 16 -4.16 -9.08 -1.27
C GLY A 16 -3.09 -9.75 -2.14
N ARG A 17 -3.26 -9.78 -3.47
CA ARG A 17 -2.23 -10.31 -4.40
C ARG A 17 -0.93 -9.52 -4.36
N LEU A 18 -0.99 -8.22 -4.06
CA LEU A 18 0.19 -7.36 -3.92
C LEU A 18 0.87 -7.52 -2.55
N GLY A 19 0.26 -8.26 -1.61
CA GLY A 19 0.72 -8.34 -0.21
C GLY A 19 0.25 -7.16 0.65
N VAL A 20 -0.65 -6.34 0.12
CA VAL A 20 -1.23 -5.17 0.79
C VAL A 20 -2.45 -5.65 1.56
N VAL A 21 -2.22 -6.13 2.78
CA VAL A 21 -3.23 -6.69 3.68
C VAL A 21 -3.22 -5.95 5.03
N PRO A 22 -4.31 -6.01 5.82
CA PRO A 22 -4.27 -5.53 7.21
C PRO A 22 -3.05 -6.07 7.96
N GLU A 23 -2.51 -5.25 8.86
CA GLU A 23 -1.29 -5.49 9.65
C GLU A 23 0.02 -5.56 8.87
N ALA A 24 0.00 -5.55 7.53
CA ALA A 24 1.22 -5.43 6.75
C ALA A 24 1.93 -4.09 7.00
N SER A 25 3.25 -4.13 7.11
CA SER A 25 4.10 -2.94 7.06
C SER A 25 4.48 -2.66 5.61
N LEU A 26 4.32 -1.41 5.19
CA LEU A 26 4.71 -0.94 3.87
C LEU A 26 5.63 0.26 4.00
N GLU A 27 6.58 0.35 3.10
CA GLU A 27 7.47 1.50 3.00
C GLU A 27 7.29 2.15 1.63
N VAL A 28 6.91 3.43 1.61
CA VAL A 28 6.78 4.18 0.36
C VAL A 28 8.19 4.53 -0.13
N ARG A 29 8.56 4.04 -1.32
CA ARG A 29 9.85 4.30 -1.94
C ARG A 29 9.80 5.48 -2.89
N GLU A 30 8.71 5.60 -3.64
CA GLU A 30 8.55 6.66 -4.64
C GLU A 30 7.07 6.95 -4.86
N ARG A 31 6.74 8.22 -5.12
CA ARG A 31 5.43 8.66 -5.58
C ARG A 31 5.57 9.26 -6.98
N PHE A 32 4.86 8.70 -7.94
CA PHE A 32 4.87 9.18 -9.31
C PHE A 32 3.92 10.36 -9.46
N GLY A 33 4.47 11.51 -9.89
CA GLY A 33 3.72 12.76 -9.99
C GLY A 33 2.72 12.81 -11.16
N PHE A 34 2.84 11.92 -12.15
CA PHE A 34 2.02 11.96 -13.36
C PHE A 34 0.66 11.26 -13.19
N ASP A 35 0.61 10.13 -12.47
CA ASP A 35 -0.61 9.34 -12.26
C ASP A 35 -0.97 9.17 -10.79
N GLY A 36 -0.10 9.57 -9.86
CA GLY A 36 -0.31 9.41 -8.43
C GLY A 36 -0.07 7.99 -7.91
N SER A 37 0.50 7.10 -8.73
CA SER A 37 0.89 5.75 -8.32
C SER A 37 2.08 5.78 -7.35
N LEU A 38 2.26 4.68 -6.63
CA LEU A 38 3.30 4.53 -5.62
C LEU A 38 4.15 3.29 -5.92
N ARG A 39 5.47 3.43 -5.80
CA ARG A 39 6.36 2.28 -5.59
C ARG A 39 6.50 2.08 -4.08
N VAL A 40 6.13 0.90 -3.59
CA VAL A 40 6.25 0.55 -2.18
C VAL A 40 7.05 -0.73 -2.01
N ARG A 41 7.68 -0.88 -0.85
CA ARG A 41 8.23 -2.16 -0.41
C ARG A 41 7.29 -2.80 0.61
N VAL A 42 6.87 -4.03 0.34
CA VAL A 42 5.99 -4.83 1.21
C VAL A 42 6.45 -6.28 1.20
N GLY A 43 6.57 -6.89 2.39
CA GLY A 43 7.11 -8.25 2.52
C GLY A 43 8.51 -8.41 1.90
N GLY A 44 9.34 -7.37 1.96
CA GLY A 44 10.70 -7.36 1.40
C GLY A 44 10.77 -7.26 -0.13
N ARG A 45 9.65 -7.03 -0.83
CA ARG A 45 9.62 -6.93 -2.31
C ARG A 45 9.05 -5.58 -2.74
N ASP A 46 9.59 -5.06 -3.84
CA ASP A 46 9.06 -3.85 -4.46
C ASP A 46 7.80 -4.17 -5.27
N ARG A 47 6.77 -3.37 -5.05
CA ARG A 47 5.45 -3.48 -5.67
C ARG A 47 4.99 -2.11 -6.15
N PHE A 48 4.21 -2.13 -7.20
CA PHE A 48 3.57 -0.94 -7.75
C PHE A 48 2.12 -0.91 -7.29
N LEU A 49 1.70 0.20 -6.68
CA LEU A 49 0.30 0.46 -6.36
C LEU A 49 -0.19 1.54 -7.31
N SER A 50 -1.26 1.25 -8.04
CA SER A 50 -1.98 2.29 -8.77
C SER A 50 -2.52 3.34 -7.80
N ALA A 51 -2.78 4.55 -8.30
CA ALA A 51 -3.39 5.59 -7.48
C ALA A 51 -4.76 5.16 -6.92
N GLU A 52 -5.51 4.36 -7.68
CA GLU A 52 -6.80 3.82 -7.24
C GLU A 52 -6.64 2.92 -6.01
N VAL A 53 -5.71 1.97 -6.03
CA VAL A 53 -5.45 1.09 -4.87
C VAL A 53 -4.90 1.92 -3.71
N ALA A 54 -3.96 2.83 -3.96
CA ALA A 54 -3.36 3.67 -2.93
C ALA A 54 -4.39 4.53 -2.18
N ARG A 55 -5.44 5.02 -2.85
CA ARG A 55 -6.51 5.83 -2.22
C ARG A 55 -7.43 5.04 -1.30
N HIS A 56 -7.47 3.72 -1.43
CA HIS A 56 -8.31 2.83 -0.64
C HIS A 56 -7.53 2.09 0.47
N VAL A 57 -6.22 2.34 0.57
CA VAL A 57 -5.35 1.75 1.58
C VAL A 57 -5.13 2.74 2.71
N PHE A 58 -5.58 2.39 3.91
CA PHE A 58 -5.41 3.22 5.10
C PHE A 58 -4.26 2.68 5.97
N VAL A 59 -3.26 3.53 6.17
CA VAL A 59 -2.05 3.23 6.95
C VAL A 59 -1.98 4.13 8.17
N ASP A 60 -1.47 3.58 9.26
CA ASP A 60 -0.93 4.38 10.35
C ASP A 60 0.54 4.65 10.05
N LEU A 61 0.98 5.89 10.26
CA LEU A 61 2.39 6.23 10.15
C LEU A 61 3.12 5.59 11.34
N LEU A 62 4.06 4.71 11.04
CA LEU A 62 5.04 4.25 12.01
C LEU A 62 6.20 5.23 11.95
N GLU A 63 6.58 5.80 13.10
CA GLU A 63 7.84 6.53 13.17
C GLU A 63 8.97 5.60 12.73
N ALA A 64 9.71 6.02 11.71
CA ALA A 64 10.92 5.32 11.33
C ALA A 64 11.84 5.35 12.56
N ARG A 65 12.14 4.18 13.12
CA ARG A 65 13.24 4.10 14.08
C ARG A 65 14.51 4.27 13.27
N ASP A 66 15.01 5.50 13.24
CA ASP A 66 16.38 5.79 12.83
C ASP A 66 17.29 4.92 13.70
N GLY A 67 17.98 3.99 13.04
CA GLY A 67 18.98 3.10 13.65
C GLY A 67 20.34 3.76 13.69
#